data_AF-A0A8H6URJ6-F1
#
_entry.id   AF-A0A8H6URJ6-F1
#
_cell.length_a   1.000
_cell.length_b   1.000
_cell.length_c   1.000
_cell.angle_alpha   90.00
_cell.angle_beta   90.00
_cell.angle_gamma   90.00
#
_symmetry.space_group_name_H-M   'P 1'
#
loop_
_entity.id
_entity.type
_entity.pdbx_description
1 polymer ?
#
loop_
_entity_poly.entity_id
_entity_poly.type
_entity_poly.pdbx_seq_one_letter_code
_entity_poly.pdbx_strand_id
1 'polypeptide(L)'
;MAHYQSMQPNRGTSYSDSSDPTTNVNLFVEMPGEVRATLNSYVPLDADDETVKLLRETFRYLPSDGRINLAEDIIQAGGGNKLHQLAHSIVSGLLKPMMVAGTKKVETPRLGIEECLANKTDGQESRTRAQQLQEDAASQRWQ
;
A
#
# COMPACT_ATOMS: atom_id res chain seq x y z
N MET A 1 -19.77 -33.75 -50.59
CA MET A 1 -20.22 -32.36 -50.34
C MET A 1 -19.25 -31.75 -49.33
N ALA A 2 -18.59 -30.67 -49.71
CA ALA A 2 -17.50 -30.03 -48.97
C ALA A 2 -18.01 -28.97 -47.98
N HIS A 3 -17.18 -28.72 -46.95
CA HIS A 3 -17.22 -27.72 -45.89
C HIS A 3 -17.86 -26.37 -46.24
N TYR A 4 -18.52 -25.73 -45.25
CA TYR A 4 -18.14 -24.38 -44.80
C TYR A 4 -18.44 -24.19 -43.30
N GLN A 5 -17.43 -23.70 -42.58
CA GLN A 5 -17.45 -23.30 -41.18
C GLN A 5 -18.31 -22.05 -41.01
N SER A 6 -19.14 -22.00 -39.96
CA SER A 6 -19.80 -20.76 -39.52
C SER A 6 -19.09 -20.27 -38.26
N MET A 7 -18.20 -19.31 -38.44
CA MET A 7 -17.55 -18.59 -37.34
C MET A 7 -18.53 -17.58 -36.76
N GLN A 8 -18.84 -17.73 -35.47
CA GLN A 8 -19.57 -16.70 -34.74
C GLN A 8 -18.64 -15.52 -34.41
N PRO A 9 -19.09 -14.27 -34.59
CA PRO A 9 -18.27 -13.11 -34.31
C PRO A 9 -18.19 -12.84 -32.80
N ASN A 10 -16.95 -12.85 -32.31
CA ASN A 10 -16.36 -11.94 -31.33
C ASN A 10 -17.32 -11.29 -30.32
N ARG A 11 -17.52 -11.93 -29.16
CA ARG A 11 -17.95 -11.24 -27.94
C ARG A 11 -16.77 -10.41 -27.44
N GLY A 12 -16.73 -9.17 -27.91
CA GLY A 12 -15.83 -8.14 -27.41
C GLY A 12 -15.88 -8.08 -25.90
N THR A 13 -14.69 -8.01 -25.33
CA THR A 13 -14.37 -7.80 -23.93
C THR A 13 -15.35 -6.84 -23.26
N SER A 14 -16.03 -7.35 -22.23
CA SER A 14 -16.74 -6.55 -21.24
C SER A 14 -15.74 -5.56 -20.65
N TYR A 15 -15.78 -4.31 -21.12
CA TYR A 15 -15.06 -3.22 -20.50
C TYR A 15 -15.59 -3.13 -19.08
N SER A 16 -14.73 -3.45 -18.10
CA SER A 16 -14.92 -2.99 -16.74
C SER A 16 -14.98 -1.47 -16.82
N ASP A 17 -16.19 -0.96 -16.77
CA ASP A 17 -16.47 0.45 -16.56
C ASP A 17 -15.95 0.75 -15.15
N SER A 18 -14.66 1.10 -15.07
CA SER A 18 -14.07 1.70 -13.88
C SER A 18 -14.79 3.03 -13.70
N SER A 19 -15.91 2.98 -12.98
CA SER A 19 -16.54 4.15 -12.42
C SER A 19 -15.46 4.86 -11.60
N ASP A 20 -14.98 5.98 -12.14
CA ASP A 20 -14.07 6.90 -11.48
C ASP A 20 -14.58 7.11 -10.04
N PRO A 21 -13.78 6.83 -8.99
CA PRO A 21 -14.13 7.26 -7.66
C PRO A 21 -14.04 8.79 -7.70
N THR A 22 -15.16 9.44 -7.95
CA THR A 22 -15.36 10.83 -7.57
C THR A 22 -15.36 10.84 -6.05
N THR A 23 -14.17 10.81 -5.46
CA THR A 23 -13.94 10.89 -4.02
C THR A 23 -14.37 12.29 -3.61
N ASN A 24 -15.67 12.49 -3.47
CA ASN A 24 -16.23 13.73 -2.95
C ASN A 24 -16.01 13.73 -1.43
N VAL A 25 -14.75 13.89 -1.04
CA VAL A 25 -14.32 14.10 0.35
C VAL A 25 -14.96 15.36 0.96
N ASN A 26 -15.55 16.21 0.11
CA ASN A 26 -16.10 17.51 0.46
C ASN A 26 -17.63 17.51 0.70
N LEU A 27 -18.30 16.36 0.61
CA LEU A 27 -19.67 16.26 1.09
C LEU A 27 -19.62 16.27 2.62
N PHE A 28 -20.05 17.38 3.22
CA PHE A 28 -20.25 17.47 4.66
C PHE A 28 -21.31 16.45 5.06
N VAL A 29 -20.86 15.33 5.63
CA VAL A 29 -21.74 14.32 6.20
C VAL A 29 -21.75 14.51 7.70
N GLU A 30 -22.93 14.69 8.26
CA GLU A 30 -23.10 14.78 9.71
C GLU A 30 -22.72 13.46 10.37
N MET A 31 -21.95 13.53 11.46
CA MET A 31 -21.60 12.35 12.24
C MET A 31 -22.85 11.79 12.93
N PRO A 32 -23.11 10.46 12.84
CA PRO A 32 -24.28 9.84 13.46
C PRO A 32 -24.39 10.16 14.96
N GLY A 33 -25.62 10.30 15.46
CA GLY A 33 -25.89 10.66 16.85
C GLY A 33 -25.29 9.70 17.87
N GLU A 34 -25.33 8.39 17.58
CA GLU A 34 -24.76 7.36 18.45
C GLU A 34 -23.23 7.47 18.53
N VAL A 35 -22.55 7.64 17.39
CA VAL A 35 -21.10 7.89 17.34
C VAL A 35 -20.74 9.12 18.18
N ARG A 36 -21.50 10.21 18.04
CA ARG A 36 -21.31 11.43 18.84
C ARG A 36 -21.48 11.17 20.33
N ALA A 37 -22.50 10.40 20.73
CA ALA A 37 -22.74 10.04 22.12
C ALA A 37 -21.61 9.20 22.70
N THR A 38 -21.14 8.20 21.96
CA THR A 38 -20.01 7.36 22.35
C THR A 38 -18.74 8.19 22.56
N LEU A 39 -18.39 9.05 21.60
CA LEU A 39 -17.24 9.95 21.72
C LEU A 39 -17.38 10.95 22.87
N ASN A 40 -18.59 11.43 23.17
CA ASN A 40 -18.83 12.37 24.26
C ASN A 40 -18.76 11.71 25.65
N SER A 41 -18.93 10.39 25.74
CA SER A 41 -18.83 9.63 27.00
C SER A 41 -17.39 9.22 27.34
N TYR A 42 -16.44 9.46 26.43
CA TYR A 42 -15.04 9.14 26.65
C TYR A 42 -14.40 10.07 27.70
N VAL A 43 -13.60 9.47 28.59
CA VAL A 43 -12.80 10.18 29.58
C VAL A 43 -11.33 10.14 29.12
N PRO A 44 -10.71 11.29 28.84
CA PRO A 44 -9.29 11.40 28.48
C PRO A 44 -8.37 10.72 29.51
N LEU A 45 -7.32 10.03 29.04
CA LEU A 45 -6.34 9.40 29.94
C LEU A 45 -5.44 10.42 30.65
N ASP A 46 -5.13 11.52 29.97
CA ASP A 46 -4.33 12.63 30.47
C ASP A 46 -4.73 13.95 29.78
N ALA A 47 -4.04 15.04 30.10
CA ALA A 47 -4.34 16.37 29.58
C ALA A 47 -4.03 16.55 28.08
N ASP A 48 -3.19 15.68 27.51
CA ASP A 48 -2.74 15.72 26.11
C ASP A 48 -3.45 14.65 25.25
N ASP A 49 -4.44 13.95 25.81
CA ASP A 49 -5.18 12.89 25.11
C ASP A 49 -6.18 13.49 24.09
N GLU A 50 -5.75 13.50 22.84
CA GLU A 50 -6.50 14.02 21.69
C GLU A 50 -7.42 12.98 21.01
N THR A 51 -7.71 11.84 21.65
CA THR A 51 -8.48 10.72 21.07
C THR A 51 -9.77 11.18 20.39
N VAL A 52 -10.61 11.96 21.09
CA VAL A 52 -11.91 12.40 20.56
C VAL A 52 -11.75 13.34 19.36
N LYS A 53 -10.79 14.26 19.42
CA LYS A 53 -10.52 15.20 18.32
C LYS A 53 -10.01 14.45 17.10
N LEU A 54 -9.06 13.53 17.28
CA LEU A 54 -8.53 12.71 16.20
C LEU A 54 -9.64 11.91 15.51
N LEU A 55 -10.50 11.22 16.26
CA LEU A 55 -11.57 10.40 15.67
C LEU A 55 -12.59 11.27 14.91
N ARG A 56 -12.90 12.46 15.42
CA ARG A 56 -13.80 13.43 14.73
C ARG A 56 -13.20 13.94 13.43
N GLU A 57 -11.93 14.31 13.44
CA GLU A 57 -11.24 14.78 12.22
C GLU A 57 -11.05 13.64 11.22
N THR A 58 -10.70 12.44 11.69
CA THR A 58 -10.59 11.25 10.83
C THR A 58 -11.91 10.96 10.15
N PHE A 59 -13.02 10.97 10.89
CA PHE A 59 -14.36 10.83 10.30
C PHE A 59 -14.65 11.92 9.26
N ARG A 60 -14.29 13.17 9.54
CA ARG A 60 -14.50 14.28 8.58
C ARG A 60 -13.76 14.04 7.26
N TYR A 61 -12.53 13.55 7.28
CA TYR A 61 -11.70 13.46 6.07
C TYR A 61 -11.73 12.10 5.35
N LEU A 62 -12.25 11.05 5.99
CA LEU A 62 -12.43 9.76 5.33
C LEU A 62 -13.49 9.85 4.20
N PRO A 63 -13.34 9.05 3.13
CA PRO A 63 -14.40 8.85 2.14
C PRO A 63 -15.62 8.16 2.77
N SER A 64 -16.76 8.17 2.10
CA SER A 64 -18.03 7.62 2.60
C SER A 64 -17.89 6.24 3.24
N ASP A 65 -17.30 5.28 2.54
CA ASP A 65 -17.14 3.91 3.06
C ASP A 65 -16.22 3.86 4.29
N GLY A 66 -15.17 4.69 4.30
CA GLY A 66 -14.30 4.85 5.46
C GLY A 66 -15.03 5.45 6.66
N ARG A 67 -15.95 6.39 6.44
CA ARG A 67 -16.80 6.97 7.50
C ARG A 67 -17.74 5.92 8.10
N ILE A 68 -18.34 5.07 7.26
CA ILE A 68 -19.22 3.99 7.70
C ILE A 68 -18.45 3.00 8.59
N ASN A 69 -17.29 2.54 8.11
CA ASN A 69 -16.45 1.60 8.87
C ASN A 69 -15.98 2.23 10.20
N LEU A 70 -15.50 3.48 10.17
CA LEU A 70 -15.06 4.15 11.39
C LEU A 70 -16.21 4.39 12.38
N ALA A 71 -17.42 4.69 11.90
CA ALA A 71 -18.59 4.84 12.77
C ALA A 71 -18.89 3.53 13.51
N GLU A 72 -18.88 2.40 12.79
CA GLU A 72 -19.05 1.09 13.37
C GLU A 72 -17.96 0.77 14.39
N ASP A 73 -16.69 0.99 14.04
CA ASP A 73 -15.55 0.77 14.93
C ASP A 73 -15.65 1.59 16.23
N ILE A 74 -16.11 2.84 16.15
CA ILE A 74 -16.31 3.70 17.33
C ILE A 74 -17.42 3.15 18.22
N ILE A 75 -18.55 2.72 17.64
CA ILE A 75 -19.67 2.16 18.40
C ILE A 75 -19.25 0.84 19.07
N GLN A 76 -18.55 -0.04 18.33
CA GLN A 76 -18.07 -1.33 18.84
C GLN A 76 -16.97 -1.17 19.90
N ALA A 77 -16.09 -0.18 19.76
CA ALA A 77 -15.11 0.16 20.79
C ALA A 77 -15.80 0.55 22.09
N GLY A 78 -16.97 1.20 22.01
CA GLY A 78 -17.75 1.65 23.14
C GLY A 78 -17.02 2.74 23.92
N GLY A 79 -17.20 2.76 25.25
CA GLY A 79 -16.51 3.71 26.13
C GLY A 79 -15.11 3.24 26.58
N GLY A 80 -14.31 4.19 27.08
CA GLY A 80 -13.05 3.91 27.78
C GLY A 80 -11.85 3.58 26.88
N ASN A 81 -10.91 2.78 27.38
CA ASN A 81 -9.57 2.59 26.81
C ASN A 81 -9.55 2.01 25.37
N LYS A 82 -10.66 1.42 24.90
CA LYS A 82 -10.75 0.89 23.54
C LYS A 82 -10.80 2.00 22.49
N LEU A 83 -11.43 3.15 22.78
CA LEU A 83 -11.41 4.30 21.89
C LEU A 83 -10.00 4.87 21.74
N HIS A 84 -9.25 4.92 22.84
CA HIS A 84 -7.85 5.33 22.81
C HIS A 84 -7.00 4.38 21.95
N GLN A 85 -7.22 3.07 22.08
CA GLN A 85 -6.55 2.06 21.25
C GLN A 85 -6.90 2.19 19.77
N LEU A 86 -8.17 2.47 19.44
CA LEU A 86 -8.61 2.73 18.06
C LEU A 86 -7.94 3.99 17.50
N ALA A 87 -7.91 5.09 18.26
CA ALA A 87 -7.19 6.30 17.86
C ALA A 87 -5.70 6.00 17.60
N HIS A 88 -5.05 5.27 18.52
CA HIS A 88 -3.65 4.88 18.38
C HIS A 88 -3.41 3.98 17.15
N SER A 89 -4.31 3.04 16.86
CA SER A 89 -4.18 2.15 15.69
C SER A 89 -4.33 2.92 14.38
N ILE A 90 -5.20 3.93 14.31
CA ILE A 90 -5.33 4.82 13.15
C ILE A 90 -4.03 5.61 12.95
N VAL A 91 -3.45 6.19 14.00
CA VAL A 91 -2.20 6.95 13.87
C VAL A 91 -1.05 6.04 13.41
N SER A 92 -0.87 4.90 14.07
CA SER A 92 0.28 4.02 13.85
C SER A 92 0.15 3.17 12.58
N GLY A 93 -1.06 2.71 12.26
CA GLY A 93 -1.33 1.81 11.14
C GLY A 93 -1.69 2.52 9.83
N LEU A 94 -2.20 3.76 9.89
CA LEU A 94 -2.62 4.50 8.70
C LEU A 94 -1.85 5.80 8.52
N LEU A 95 -1.96 6.74 9.46
CA LEU A 95 -1.47 8.11 9.25
C LEU A 95 0.07 8.17 9.16
N LYS A 96 0.78 7.52 10.08
CA LYS A 96 2.26 7.49 10.05
C LYS A 96 2.80 6.83 8.79
N PRO A 97 2.33 5.64 8.35
CA PRO A 97 2.73 5.05 7.08
C PRO A 97 2.47 5.96 5.88
N MET A 98 1.32 6.64 5.82
CA MET A 98 1.01 7.59 4.74
C MET A 98 1.99 8.77 4.72
N MET A 99 2.36 9.32 5.87
CA MET A 99 3.34 10.39 5.96
C MET A 99 4.74 9.93 5.48
N VAL A 100 5.16 8.72 5.86
CA VAL A 100 6.46 8.17 5.46
C VAL A 100 6.48 7.78 3.98
N ALA A 101 5.39 7.24 3.44
CA ALA A 101 5.30 6.87 2.03
C ALA A 101 5.18 8.10 1.13
N GLY A 102 4.36 9.08 1.52
CA GLY A 102 4.12 10.32 0.74
C GLY A 102 5.32 11.27 0.69
N THR A 103 6.31 11.11 1.57
CA THR A 103 7.56 11.90 1.56
C THR A 103 8.65 11.28 0.69
N LYS A 104 8.51 10.00 0.32
CA LYS A 104 9.42 9.36 -0.64
C LYS A 104 8.95 9.77 -2.03
N LYS A 105 9.72 10.63 -2.71
CA LYS A 105 9.66 10.65 -4.17
C LYS A 105 9.96 9.22 -4.59
N VAL A 106 8.97 8.54 -5.15
CA VAL A 106 9.22 7.31 -5.88
C VAL A 106 10.15 7.72 -7.02
N GLU A 107 11.45 7.55 -6.80
CA GLU A 107 12.37 7.34 -7.91
C GLU A 107 11.86 6.05 -8.54
N THR A 108 10.99 6.19 -9.53
CA THR A 108 10.65 5.10 -10.42
C THR A 108 12.00 4.54 -10.85
N PRO A 109 12.33 3.27 -10.52
CA PRO A 109 13.47 2.66 -11.13
C PRO A 109 13.18 2.76 -12.62
N ARG A 110 13.93 3.60 -13.32
CA ARG A 110 14.01 3.51 -14.77
C ARG A 110 14.63 2.14 -14.99
N LEU A 111 13.78 1.11 -15.03
CA LEU A 111 14.09 -0.17 -15.62
C LEU A 111 14.45 0.18 -17.05
N GLY A 112 15.75 0.39 -17.26
CA GLY A 112 16.37 0.69 -18.53
C GLY A 112 16.14 -0.51 -19.44
N ILE A 113 14.98 -0.51 -20.09
CA ILE A 113 14.74 -1.27 -21.31
C ILE A 113 15.34 -0.41 -22.43
N GLU A 114 16.67 -0.34 -22.45
CA GLU A 114 17.39 0.04 -23.65
C GLU A 114 18.04 -1.27 -24.12
N GLU A 115 17.29 -2.03 -24.90
CA GLU A 115 17.88 -3.03 -25.80
C GLU A 115 18.86 -2.29 -26.71
N CYS A 116 20.15 -2.45 -26.47
CA CYS A 116 21.19 -2.09 -27.42
C CYS A 116 22.18 -3.23 -27.49
N LEU A 117 21.86 -4.19 -28.35
CA LEU A 117 22.83 -5.02 -29.06
C LEU A 117 23.93 -4.11 -29.64
N ALA A 118 25.09 -4.07 -28.99
CA ALA A 118 26.33 -3.60 -29.60
C ALA A 118 27.50 -4.37 -29.00
N ASN A 119 27.82 -5.45 -29.69
CA ASN A 119 29.02 -6.24 -29.55
C ASN A 119 30.27 -5.34 -29.63
N LYS A 120 31.00 -5.16 -28.51
CA LYS A 120 32.40 -4.70 -28.51
C LYS A 120 33.17 -5.43 -27.42
N THR A 121 33.97 -6.39 -27.88
CA THR A 121 35.19 -6.88 -27.23
C THR A 121 35.98 -5.73 -26.61
N ASP A 122 36.35 -5.86 -25.34
CA ASP A 122 37.75 -5.75 -24.92
C ASP A 122 37.94 -6.39 -23.55
N GLY A 123 39.04 -7.14 -23.45
CA GLY A 123 39.25 -8.17 -22.47
C GLY A 123 39.41 -7.66 -21.04
N GLN A 124 38.73 -8.32 -20.12
CA GLN A 124 39.21 -8.44 -18.75
C GLN A 124 38.76 -9.81 -18.21
N GLU A 125 39.68 -10.78 -18.28
CA GLU A 125 39.52 -12.11 -17.72
C GLU A 125 39.13 -12.01 -16.23
N SER A 126 37.86 -12.27 -15.95
CA SER A 126 37.40 -12.53 -14.59
C SER A 126 37.81 -13.96 -14.25
N ARG A 127 39.00 -14.11 -13.65
CA ARG A 127 39.47 -15.40 -13.13
C ARG A 127 38.47 -15.92 -12.10
N THR A 128 37.87 -17.07 -12.40
CA THR A 128 36.90 -17.71 -11.53
C THR A 128 37.62 -18.43 -10.40
N ARG A 129 37.01 -18.40 -9.21
CA ARG A 129 37.51 -19.02 -7.96
C ARG A 129 37.86 -20.51 -8.10
N ALA A 130 37.32 -21.19 -9.11
CA ALA A 130 37.62 -22.58 -9.43
C ALA A 130 39.03 -22.78 -10.02
N GLN A 131 39.60 -21.81 -10.73
CA GLN A 131 40.94 -21.90 -11.32
C GLN A 131 42.06 -21.71 -10.28
N GLN A 132 41.82 -20.88 -9.26
CA GLN A 132 42.81 -20.62 -8.21
C GLN A 132 43.14 -21.85 -7.35
N LEU A 133 42.17 -22.74 -7.13
CA LEU A 133 42.36 -23.96 -6.31
C LEU A 133 43.13 -25.06 -7.05
N GLN A 134 43.17 -25.01 -8.39
CA GLN A 134 43.88 -26.02 -9.18
C GLN A 134 45.38 -25.73 -9.29
N GLU A 135 45.78 -24.46 -9.24
CA GLU A 135 47.19 -24.07 -9.19
C GLU A 135 47.82 -24.30 -7.80
N ASP A 136 47.05 -24.12 -6.72
CA ASP A 136 47.52 -24.34 -5.34
C ASP A 136 47.76 -25.84 -5.06
N ALA A 137 46.94 -26.72 -5.63
CA ALA A 137 47.14 -28.17 -5.57
C ALA A 137 48.35 -28.65 -6.41
N ALA A 138 48.69 -27.94 -7.48
CA ALA A 138 49.86 -28.25 -8.31
C ALA A 138 51.18 -27.80 -7.67
N SER A 139 51.14 -26.77 -6.81
CA SER A 139 52.33 -26.22 -6.16
C SER A 139 52.80 -27.03 -4.93
N GLN A 140 51.99 -27.94 -4.39
CA GLN A 140 52.38 -28.83 -3.29
C GLN A 140 52.98 -30.17 -3.74
N ARG A 141 53.06 -30.44 -5.04
CA ARG A 141 53.56 -31.72 -5.59
C ARG A 141 55.07 -31.72 -5.93
N TRP A 142 55.80 -30.66 -5.54
CA TRP A 142 57.24 -30.53 -5.73
C TRP A 142 57.99 -30.08 -4.45
N GLN A 143 57.51 -30.48 -3.27
CA GLN A 143 58.31 -30.49 -2.04
C GLN A 143 58.45 -31.92 -1.52
#